data_AF-A0A4R1KC41-F1
#
_entry.id   AF-A0A4R1KC41-F1
#
_cell.length_a   1.000
_cell.length_b   1.000
_cell.length_c   1.000
_cell.angle_alpha   90.00
_cell.angle_beta   90.00
_cell.angle_gamma   90.00
#
_symmetry.space_group_name_H-M   'P 1'
#
loop_
_entity.id
_entity.type
_entity.pdbx_description
1 polymer ?
#
loop_
_entity_poly.entity_id
_entity_poly.type
_entity_poly.pdbx_seq_one_letter_code
_entity_poly.pdbx_strand_id
1 'polypeptide(L)'
;MFNKTVIILTLLFVLLCGSAFAKATYGSVTSSKLNIYAKASSKSEVVGLLGRGSSVEILSTRSGWHKIKLLEGGTGYVKASGVRTSKDKPKETEEKAKTGDTGKDIDRILDKFNSTVEKSNFAKKEKVYPKLKLISAKGSQEVVLRYSAVDENGDEIPSLKKNPLAKNMRELISLIFRKMIVTSAPEYKITVMVPSYGMGGKVAGEAVYADLVMKPSAQELLEIKEGTTSLWTVVRSTRKLGDVFAEYPR
;
A
#
# COMPACT_ATOMS: atom_id res chain seq x y z
N MET A 1 21.21 -63.64 -19.26
CA MET A 1 21.43 -63.38 -17.83
C MET A 1 21.99 -61.97 -17.66
N PHE A 2 21.20 -61.11 -17.00
CA PHE A 2 21.54 -59.91 -16.21
C PHE A 2 22.51 -58.81 -16.70
N ASN A 3 21.88 -57.70 -17.11
CA ASN A 3 22.11 -56.28 -16.75
C ASN A 3 23.33 -55.92 -15.88
N LYS A 4 24.05 -54.87 -16.32
CA LYS A 4 24.63 -53.83 -15.44
C LYS A 4 24.52 -52.42 -16.07
N THR A 5 23.60 -51.62 -15.55
CA THR A 5 23.77 -50.19 -15.13
C THR A 5 24.54 -49.24 -16.08
N VAL A 6 23.91 -48.41 -16.93
CA VAL A 6 23.34 -47.05 -16.68
C VAL A 6 24.26 -46.07 -15.91
N ILE A 7 24.89 -45.10 -16.60
CA ILE A 7 25.12 -43.72 -16.13
C ILE A 7 25.08 -42.75 -17.34
N ILE A 8 23.93 -42.08 -17.48
CA ILE A 8 23.69 -40.66 -17.77
C ILE A 8 24.83 -39.86 -18.42
N LEU A 9 24.62 -39.42 -19.67
CA LEU A 9 25.15 -38.13 -20.15
C LEU A 9 24.17 -37.49 -21.15
N THR A 10 22.96 -37.18 -20.68
CA THR A 10 22.10 -36.18 -21.32
C THR A 10 22.71 -34.80 -21.07
N LEU A 11 23.63 -34.37 -21.94
CA LEU A 11 24.14 -33.00 -21.98
C LEU A 11 23.80 -32.35 -23.32
N LEU A 12 22.51 -32.31 -23.65
CA LEU A 12 21.99 -31.53 -24.78
C LEU A 12 20.53 -31.10 -24.54
N PHE A 13 20.24 -30.47 -23.40
CA PHE A 13 18.92 -29.88 -23.16
C PHE A 13 18.98 -28.67 -22.22
N VAL A 14 19.69 -27.61 -22.60
CA VAL A 14 19.31 -26.24 -22.25
C VAL A 14 19.72 -25.33 -23.40
N LEU A 15 19.05 -25.49 -24.55
CA LEU A 15 19.06 -24.46 -25.57
C LEU A 15 18.19 -23.32 -25.04
N LEU A 16 18.86 -22.24 -24.62
CA LEU A 16 18.41 -20.86 -24.85
C LEU A 16 16.89 -20.63 -24.74
N CYS A 17 16.35 -20.64 -23.52
CA CYS A 17 15.30 -19.68 -23.20
C CYS A 17 15.92 -18.58 -22.35
N GLY A 18 16.84 -17.83 -22.96
CA GLY A 18 17.13 -16.50 -22.48
C GLY A 18 15.82 -15.73 -22.57
N SER A 19 15.11 -15.62 -21.45
CA SER A 19 14.00 -14.69 -21.33
C SER A 19 14.61 -13.33 -21.57
N ALA A 20 14.48 -12.81 -22.79
CA ALA A 20 14.70 -11.40 -23.04
C ALA A 20 13.69 -10.70 -22.14
N PHE A 21 14.14 -10.23 -20.97
CA PHE A 21 13.36 -9.32 -20.17
C PHE A 21 13.05 -8.15 -21.09
N ALA A 22 11.80 -8.06 -21.55
CA ALA A 22 11.35 -6.94 -22.34
C ALA A 22 11.74 -5.68 -21.57
N LYS A 23 12.47 -4.77 -22.23
CA LYS A 23 13.01 -3.57 -21.59
C LYS A 23 11.86 -2.84 -20.90
N ALA A 24 11.91 -2.80 -19.56
CA ALA A 24 10.85 -2.20 -18.75
C ALA A 24 10.67 -0.74 -19.17
N THR A 25 9.44 -0.37 -19.51
CA THR A 25 9.08 1.02 -19.81
C THR A 25 8.63 1.67 -18.52
N TYR A 26 9.14 2.85 -18.20
CA TYR A 26 8.76 3.57 -16.99
C TYR A 26 7.92 4.79 -17.34
N GLY A 27 7.21 5.33 -16.36
CA GLY A 27 6.48 6.57 -16.53
C GLY A 27 6.38 7.37 -15.24
N SER A 28 6.37 8.69 -15.36
CA SER A 28 6.14 9.61 -14.26
C SER A 28 4.71 10.14 -14.34
N VAL A 29 3.97 10.06 -13.24
CA VAL A 29 2.61 10.60 -13.16
C VAL A 29 2.64 12.13 -13.25
N THR A 30 1.88 12.70 -14.17
CA THR A 30 1.79 14.15 -14.41
C THR A 30 0.53 14.76 -13.80
N SER A 31 -0.53 13.96 -13.61
CA SER A 31 -1.77 14.39 -12.98
C SER A 31 -1.61 14.54 -11.46
N SER A 32 -2.28 15.53 -10.87
CA SER A 32 -2.32 15.70 -9.40
C SER A 32 -2.90 14.48 -8.68
N LYS A 33 -3.84 13.79 -9.35
CA LYS A 33 -4.45 12.53 -8.90
C LYS A 33 -4.65 11.62 -10.11
N LEU A 34 -4.18 10.37 -10.02
CA LEU A 34 -4.36 9.36 -11.06
C LEU A 34 -4.86 8.05 -10.45
N ASN A 35 -6.14 7.73 -10.66
CA ASN A 35 -6.74 6.49 -10.17
C ASN A 35 -6.11 5.27 -10.85
N ILE A 36 -5.88 4.23 -10.07
CA ILE A 36 -5.53 2.89 -10.51
C ILE A 36 -6.82 2.06 -10.53
N TYR A 37 -7.11 1.43 -11.66
CA TYR A 37 -8.32 0.66 -11.91
C TYR A 37 -7.99 -0.84 -12.00
N ALA A 38 -8.93 -1.69 -11.59
CA ALA A 38 -8.80 -3.14 -11.69
C ALA A 38 -8.76 -3.64 -13.15
N LYS A 39 -9.45 -2.93 -14.05
CA LYS A 39 -9.48 -3.20 -15.50
C LYS A 39 -9.23 -1.92 -16.29
N ALA A 40 -8.94 -2.05 -17.58
CA ALA A 40 -8.79 -0.93 -18.53
C ALA A 40 -10.14 -0.24 -18.84
N SER A 41 -10.84 0.25 -17.81
CA SER A 41 -12.14 0.90 -17.91
C SER A 41 -12.39 1.82 -16.72
N SER A 42 -12.89 3.03 -17.01
CA SER A 42 -13.29 4.01 -15.98
C SER A 42 -14.52 3.60 -15.17
N LYS A 43 -15.24 2.56 -15.62
CA LYS A 43 -16.37 1.96 -14.89
C LYS A 43 -15.94 0.81 -13.97
N SER A 44 -14.67 0.41 -14.02
CA SER A 44 -14.16 -0.64 -13.15
C SER A 44 -13.77 -0.09 -11.77
N GLU A 45 -13.64 -0.98 -10.81
CA GLU A 45 -13.26 -0.64 -9.44
C GLU A 45 -11.92 0.09 -9.40
N VAL A 46 -11.87 1.18 -8.64
CA VAL A 46 -10.62 1.90 -8.34
C VAL A 46 -9.93 1.17 -7.20
N VAL A 47 -8.79 0.55 -7.50
CA VAL A 47 -7.99 -0.27 -6.58
C VAL A 47 -6.83 0.49 -5.96
N GLY A 48 -6.58 1.72 -6.38
CA GLY A 48 -5.51 2.54 -5.84
C GLY A 48 -5.45 3.93 -6.45
N LEU A 49 -4.44 4.71 -6.04
CA LEU A 49 -4.33 6.11 -6.42
C LEU A 49 -2.89 6.58 -6.40
N LEU A 50 -2.45 7.17 -7.51
CA LEU A 50 -1.12 7.75 -7.67
C LEU A 50 -1.18 9.27 -7.59
N GLY A 51 -0.14 9.87 -7.03
CA GLY A 51 0.07 11.32 -6.99
C GLY A 51 0.97 11.78 -8.13
N ARG A 52 0.99 13.09 -8.39
CA ARG A 52 1.96 13.70 -9.31
C ARG A 52 3.39 13.35 -8.88
N GLY A 53 4.23 13.00 -9.84
CA GLY A 53 5.63 12.62 -9.64
C GLY A 53 5.84 11.15 -9.28
N SER A 54 4.78 10.37 -9.00
CA SER A 54 4.93 8.93 -8.78
C SER A 54 5.51 8.25 -10.02
N SER A 55 6.53 7.42 -9.83
CA SER A 55 7.07 6.54 -10.88
C SER A 55 6.23 5.27 -10.97
N VAL A 56 5.97 4.81 -12.19
CA VAL A 56 5.30 3.53 -12.49
C VAL A 56 6.10 2.73 -13.49
N GLU A 57 6.15 1.42 -13.30
CA GLU A 57 6.57 0.48 -14.32
C GLU A 57 5.37 0.13 -15.21
N ILE A 58 5.49 0.41 -16.50
CA ILE A 58 4.47 0.17 -17.51
C ILE A 58 4.76 -1.18 -18.17
N LEU A 59 3.85 -2.13 -17.93
CA LEU A 59 3.91 -3.49 -18.46
C LEU A 59 3.34 -3.57 -19.89
N SER A 60 2.30 -2.79 -20.18
CA SER A 60 1.75 -2.68 -21.53
C SER A 60 0.88 -1.43 -21.70
N THR A 61 0.64 -1.04 -22.94
CA THR A 61 -0.26 0.08 -23.29
C THR A 61 -1.30 -0.39 -24.29
N ARG A 62 -2.59 -0.13 -24.01
CA ARG A 62 -3.68 -0.44 -24.93
C ARG A 62 -4.84 0.53 -24.76
N SER A 63 -5.34 1.07 -25.87
CA SER A 63 -6.59 1.86 -25.93
C SER A 63 -6.67 2.98 -24.89
N GLY A 64 -5.59 3.75 -24.71
CA GLY A 64 -5.53 4.87 -23.77
C GLY A 64 -5.26 4.48 -22.30
N TRP A 65 -4.91 3.22 -22.04
CA TRP A 65 -4.57 2.71 -20.71
C TRP A 65 -3.15 2.18 -20.66
N HIS A 66 -2.45 2.47 -19.57
CA HIS A 66 -1.25 1.75 -19.18
C HIS A 66 -1.62 0.67 -18.17
N LYS A 67 -1.24 -0.58 -18.46
CA LYS A 67 -1.15 -1.63 -17.46
C LYS A 67 0.16 -1.41 -16.72
N ILE A 68 0.07 -1.19 -15.42
CA ILE A 68 1.23 -0.93 -14.55
C ILE A 68 1.44 -2.07 -13.57
N LYS A 69 2.69 -2.27 -13.16
CA LYS A 69 3.00 -3.11 -12.01
C LYS A 69 2.63 -2.36 -10.74
N LEU A 70 1.97 -3.04 -9.81
CA LEU A 70 1.65 -2.47 -8.49
C LEU A 70 2.79 -2.74 -7.53
N LEU A 71 3.01 -1.81 -6.60
CA LEU A 71 4.09 -1.87 -5.61
C LEU A 71 3.97 -3.04 -4.62
N GLU A 72 2.79 -3.67 -4.51
CA GLU A 72 2.56 -4.85 -3.67
C GLU A 72 2.69 -6.18 -4.44
N GLY A 73 3.06 -6.14 -5.72
CA GLY A 73 2.88 -7.26 -6.65
C GLY A 73 1.49 -7.24 -7.29
N GLY A 74 1.39 -7.82 -8.49
CA GLY A 74 0.18 -7.74 -9.31
C GLY A 74 0.16 -6.52 -10.25
N THR A 75 -0.99 -6.27 -10.89
CA THR A 75 -1.12 -5.28 -11.96
C THR A 75 -2.38 -4.46 -11.84
N GLY A 76 -2.30 -3.18 -12.20
CA GLY A 76 -3.45 -2.28 -12.29
C GLY A 76 -3.43 -1.46 -13.58
N TYR A 77 -4.47 -0.68 -13.81
CA TYR A 77 -4.62 0.12 -15.03
C TYR A 77 -4.75 1.60 -14.70
N VAL A 78 -3.98 2.44 -15.38
CA VAL A 78 -4.07 3.90 -15.27
C VAL A 78 -4.33 4.52 -16.63
N LYS A 79 -4.98 5.70 -16.66
CA LYS A 79 -5.15 6.45 -17.91
C LYS A 79 -3.78 6.89 -18.44
N ALA A 80 -3.48 6.57 -19.69
CA ALA A 80 -2.20 6.88 -20.32
C ALA A 80 -1.91 8.40 -20.33
N SER A 81 -2.94 9.22 -20.49
CA SER A 81 -2.82 10.69 -20.45
C SER A 81 -2.31 11.26 -19.12
N GLY A 82 -2.38 10.49 -18.03
CA GLY A 82 -1.89 10.89 -16.72
C GLY A 82 -0.42 10.54 -16.45
N VAL A 83 0.28 9.95 -17.43
CA VAL A 83 1.65 9.43 -17.26
C VAL A 83 2.53 9.89 -18.43
N ARG A 84 3.68 10.49 -18.11
CA ARG A 84 4.72 10.78 -19.10
C ARG A 84 5.72 9.62 -19.13
N THR A 85 5.84 8.93 -20.26
CA THR A 85 6.69 7.74 -20.39
C THR A 85 8.18 8.10 -20.53
N SER A 86 9.05 7.19 -20.09
CA SER A 86 10.51 7.24 -20.19
C SER A 86 11.05 5.83 -20.48
N LYS A 87 12.07 5.74 -21.35
CA LYS A 87 12.75 4.47 -21.66
C LYS A 87 13.87 4.12 -20.67
N ASP A 88 14.20 5.05 -19.79
CA ASP A 88 15.17 4.87 -18.72
C ASP A 88 14.42 4.67 -17.40
N LYS A 89 14.83 3.67 -16.61
CA LYS A 89 14.49 3.60 -15.17
C LYS A 89 14.91 4.96 -14.61
N PRO A 90 14.02 5.73 -13.97
CA PRO A 90 14.43 6.99 -13.39
C PRO A 90 15.63 6.69 -12.50
N LYS A 91 16.78 7.29 -12.80
CA LYS A 91 17.84 7.44 -11.81
C LYS A 91 17.12 8.18 -10.69
N GLU A 92 16.90 7.50 -9.57
CA GLU A 92 16.43 8.12 -8.34
C GLU A 92 17.56 9.08 -7.97
N THR A 93 17.49 10.25 -8.58
CA THR A 93 18.33 11.37 -8.21
C THR A 93 17.78 11.69 -6.84
N GLU A 94 18.64 11.59 -5.84
CA GLU A 94 18.46 12.14 -4.50
C GLU A 94 18.17 13.64 -4.65
N GLU A 95 16.98 13.97 -5.13
CA GLU A 95 16.54 15.33 -5.36
C GLU A 95 15.95 15.79 -4.04
N LYS A 96 16.88 16.28 -3.20
CA LYS A 96 16.69 17.14 -2.03
C LYS A 96 15.36 16.91 -1.32
N ALA A 97 15.46 16.24 -0.17
CA ALA A 97 14.59 16.47 0.97
C ALA A 97 14.45 18.00 1.21
N LYS A 98 13.50 18.64 0.53
CA LYS A 98 12.72 19.68 1.18
C LYS A 98 12.07 18.95 2.33
N THR A 99 12.41 19.36 3.54
CA THR A 99 11.79 19.06 4.82
C THR A 99 10.28 19.30 4.77
N GLY A 100 9.56 18.48 4.00
CA GLY A 100 8.16 18.21 4.18
C GLY A 100 8.07 17.26 5.36
N ASP A 101 7.52 17.75 6.46
CA ASP A 101 7.23 16.98 7.64
C ASP A 101 6.49 15.68 7.24
N THR A 102 7.13 14.51 7.42
CA THR A 102 6.57 13.18 7.13
C THR A 102 5.18 13.04 7.77
N GLY A 103 4.96 13.66 8.94
CA GLY A 103 3.65 13.75 9.58
C GLY A 103 2.60 14.42 8.70
N LYS A 104 2.90 15.57 8.10
CA LYS A 104 1.97 16.27 7.18
C LYS A 104 1.64 15.46 5.93
N ASP A 105 2.61 14.72 5.41
CA ASP A 105 2.38 13.85 4.26
C ASP A 105 1.46 12.68 4.62
N ILE A 106 1.66 12.07 5.79
CA ILE A 106 0.78 11.03 6.33
C ILE A 106 -0.62 11.60 6.58
N ASP A 107 -0.74 12.75 7.22
CA ASP A 107 -2.02 13.41 7.50
C ASP A 107 -2.83 13.65 6.20
N ARG A 108 -2.19 14.19 5.16
CA ARG A 108 -2.82 14.34 3.83
C ARG A 108 -3.24 13.00 3.21
N ILE A 109 -2.50 11.92 3.43
CA ILE A 109 -2.86 10.58 2.95
C ILE A 109 -4.11 10.08 3.68
N LEU A 110 -4.17 10.24 5.01
CA LEU A 110 -5.31 9.85 5.83
C LEU A 110 -6.57 10.65 5.47
N ASP A 111 -6.46 11.98 5.35
CA ASP A 111 -7.57 12.86 4.95
C ASP A 111 -8.16 12.46 3.60
N LYS A 112 -7.28 12.15 2.64
CA LYS A 112 -7.69 11.73 1.31
C LYS A 112 -8.42 10.39 1.35
N PHE A 113 -7.93 9.43 2.13
CA PHE A 113 -8.61 8.16 2.35
C PHE A 113 -9.99 8.39 2.98
N ASN A 114 -10.04 9.10 4.12
CA ASN A 114 -11.28 9.38 4.85
C ASN A 114 -12.32 10.08 3.96
N SER A 115 -11.94 11.16 3.27
CA SER A 115 -12.86 11.87 2.39
C SER A 115 -13.33 11.01 1.21
N THR A 116 -12.52 10.07 0.73
CA THR A 116 -12.92 9.16 -0.35
C THR A 116 -13.94 8.16 0.15
N VAL A 117 -13.72 7.57 1.34
CA VAL A 117 -14.65 6.64 1.97
C VAL A 117 -15.97 7.33 2.27
N GLU A 118 -15.94 8.48 2.93
CA GLU A 118 -17.13 9.26 3.32
C GLU A 118 -18.02 9.62 2.12
N LYS A 119 -17.43 10.04 1.00
CA LYS A 119 -18.17 10.43 -0.21
C LYS A 119 -18.61 9.25 -1.08
N SER A 120 -18.22 8.03 -0.75
CA SER A 120 -18.46 6.85 -1.57
C SER A 120 -19.89 6.30 -1.41
N ASN A 121 -20.33 5.51 -2.40
CA ASN A 121 -21.57 4.73 -2.27
C ASN A 121 -21.47 3.67 -1.15
N PHE A 122 -20.25 3.27 -0.76
CA PHE A 122 -20.03 2.35 0.35
C PHE A 122 -20.52 2.97 1.67
N ALA A 123 -20.10 4.19 2.00
CA ALA A 123 -20.52 4.84 3.24
C ALA A 123 -22.05 5.01 3.32
N LYS A 124 -22.67 5.44 2.21
CA LYS A 124 -24.14 5.56 2.10
C LYS A 124 -24.87 4.24 2.35
N LYS A 125 -24.33 3.13 1.84
CA LYS A 125 -24.96 1.80 1.94
C LYS A 125 -24.72 1.16 3.30
N GLU A 126 -23.48 1.15 3.76
CA GLU A 126 -23.07 0.42 4.96
C GLU A 126 -23.42 1.17 6.25
N LYS A 127 -23.61 2.49 6.16
CA LYS A 127 -23.90 3.45 7.26
C LYS A 127 -22.89 3.48 8.39
N VAL A 128 -21.84 2.65 8.29
CA VAL A 128 -20.71 2.57 9.22
C VAL A 128 -19.46 2.36 8.38
N TYR A 129 -18.47 3.21 8.57
CA TYR A 129 -17.24 3.18 7.78
C TYR A 129 -16.01 3.55 8.62
N PRO A 130 -14.79 3.15 8.19
CA PRO A 130 -13.58 3.42 8.95
C PRO A 130 -13.16 4.88 8.83
N LYS A 131 -12.59 5.41 9.90
CA LYS A 131 -11.88 6.69 9.92
C LYS A 131 -10.52 6.50 10.59
N LEU A 132 -9.47 7.08 10.00
CA LEU A 132 -8.15 7.12 10.62
C LEU A 132 -7.72 8.56 10.87
N LYS A 133 -7.06 8.81 12.01
CA LYS A 133 -6.44 10.10 12.33
C LYS A 133 -4.99 9.89 12.69
N LEU A 134 -4.13 10.83 12.32
CA LEU A 134 -2.75 10.88 12.82
C LEU A 134 -2.80 11.43 14.24
N ILE A 135 -2.22 10.71 15.20
CA ILE A 135 -2.03 11.18 16.58
C ILE A 135 -0.66 11.81 16.75
N SER A 136 0.38 11.14 16.25
CA SER A 136 1.73 11.67 16.26
C SER A 136 2.59 11.04 15.17
N ALA A 137 3.54 11.80 14.65
CA ALA A 137 4.66 11.29 13.86
C ALA A 137 5.96 11.82 14.49
N LYS A 138 6.77 10.93 15.05
CA LYS A 138 8.10 11.29 15.56
C LYS A 138 9.13 10.98 14.49
N GLY A 139 9.50 12.03 13.75
CA GLY A 139 10.31 11.90 12.56
C GLY A 139 9.66 10.96 11.54
N SER A 140 10.47 10.11 10.95
CA SER A 140 10.06 9.14 9.94
C SER A 140 9.95 7.70 10.48
N GLN A 141 10.21 7.50 11.77
CA GLN A 141 10.41 6.17 12.37
C GLN A 141 9.22 5.69 13.19
N GLU A 142 8.52 6.59 13.90
CA GLU A 142 7.38 6.24 14.74
C GLU A 142 6.15 7.04 14.34
N VAL A 143 5.06 6.33 14.06
CA VAL A 143 3.76 6.90 13.73
C VAL A 143 2.70 6.27 14.62
N VAL A 144 1.84 7.10 15.19
CA VAL A 144 0.68 6.66 15.96
C VAL A 144 -0.57 7.10 15.22
N LEU A 145 -1.40 6.13 14.85
CA LEU A 145 -2.68 6.33 14.18
C LEU A 145 -3.80 5.97 15.14
N ARG A 146 -4.93 6.66 15.02
CA ARG A 146 -6.17 6.27 15.67
C ARG A 146 -7.16 5.78 14.63
N TYR A 147 -7.64 4.56 14.81
CA TYR A 147 -8.66 3.92 13.98
C TYR A 147 -10.00 3.92 14.72
N SER A 148 -11.04 4.49 14.11
CA SER A 148 -12.40 4.44 14.62
C SER A 148 -13.38 3.95 13.55
N ALA A 149 -14.55 3.48 14.00
CA ALA A 149 -15.73 3.37 13.16
C ALA A 149 -16.58 4.62 13.38
N VAL A 150 -17.14 5.14 12.31
CA VAL A 150 -18.06 6.28 12.36
C VAL A 150 -19.36 5.97 11.64
N ASP A 151 -20.44 6.61 12.06
CA ASP A 151 -21.75 6.52 11.42
C ASP A 151 -21.89 7.51 10.23
N GLU A 152 -23.10 7.62 9.68
CA GLU A 152 -23.40 8.52 8.56
C GLU A 152 -23.27 10.01 8.89
N ASN A 153 -23.31 10.38 10.18
CA ASN A 153 -23.09 11.74 10.65
C ASN A 153 -21.62 12.02 10.96
N GLY A 154 -20.77 10.99 10.92
CA GLY A 154 -19.36 11.07 11.27
C GLY A 154 -19.08 10.90 12.76
N ASP A 155 -20.10 10.52 13.54
CA ASP A 155 -19.99 10.27 14.98
C ASP A 155 -19.35 8.91 15.23
N GLU A 156 -18.46 8.86 16.23
CA GLU A 156 -17.73 7.64 16.56
C GLU A 156 -18.62 6.67 17.33
N ILE A 157 -18.71 5.44 16.82
CA ILE A 157 -19.59 4.40 17.36
C ILE A 157 -18.87 3.06 17.52
N PRO A 158 -19.20 2.26 18.55
CA PRO A 158 -18.78 0.88 18.59
C PRO A 158 -19.50 0.08 17.50
N SER A 159 -18.84 -0.92 16.92
CA SER A 159 -19.47 -1.76 15.89
C SER A 159 -18.96 -3.20 15.91
N LEU A 160 -19.90 -4.15 15.99
CA LEU A 160 -19.62 -5.59 15.88
C LEU A 160 -19.48 -6.06 14.43
N LYS A 161 -19.67 -5.16 13.44
CA LYS A 161 -19.62 -5.53 12.02
C LYS A 161 -18.18 -5.83 11.59
N LYS A 162 -18.05 -6.73 10.62
CA LYS A 162 -16.83 -6.85 9.82
C LYS A 162 -16.58 -5.54 9.08
N ASN A 163 -15.32 -5.24 8.79
CA ASN A 163 -14.92 -4.08 8.00
C ASN A 163 -14.57 -4.53 6.57
N PRO A 164 -15.44 -4.27 5.58
CA PRO A 164 -15.19 -4.67 4.19
C PRO A 164 -13.98 -3.94 3.56
N LEU A 165 -13.54 -2.82 4.14
CA LEU A 165 -12.39 -2.05 3.68
C LEU A 165 -11.07 -2.48 4.34
N ALA A 166 -11.05 -3.61 5.07
CA ALA A 166 -9.84 -4.10 5.74
C ALA A 166 -8.63 -4.21 4.81
N LYS A 167 -8.84 -4.67 3.56
CA LYS A 167 -7.78 -4.74 2.56
C LYS A 167 -7.29 -3.34 2.19
N ASN A 168 -8.18 -2.41 1.84
CA ASN A 168 -7.83 -1.03 1.50
C ASN A 168 -7.09 -0.32 2.64
N MET A 169 -7.44 -0.61 3.90
CA MET A 169 -6.75 -0.07 5.06
C MET A 169 -5.34 -0.64 5.23
N ARG A 170 -5.10 -1.91 4.90
CA ARG A 170 -3.74 -2.47 4.83
C ARG A 170 -2.92 -1.78 3.75
N GLU A 171 -3.48 -1.55 2.56
CA GLU A 171 -2.80 -0.76 1.51
C GLU A 171 -2.46 0.67 1.98
N LEU A 172 -3.35 1.30 2.75
CA LEU A 172 -3.09 2.60 3.37
C LEU A 172 -1.87 2.55 4.31
N ILE A 173 -1.77 1.51 5.15
CA ILE A 173 -0.58 1.29 5.99
C ILE A 173 0.68 1.11 5.15
N SER A 174 0.62 0.35 4.05
CA SER A 174 1.75 0.20 3.13
C SER A 174 2.22 1.55 2.59
N LEU A 175 1.29 2.43 2.22
CA LEU A 175 1.61 3.79 1.79
C LEU A 175 2.28 4.61 2.90
N ILE A 176 1.84 4.46 4.15
CA ILE A 176 2.43 5.15 5.30
C ILE A 176 3.86 4.65 5.57
N PHE A 177 4.10 3.34 5.61
CA PHE A 177 5.47 2.80 5.71
C PHE A 177 6.37 3.31 4.58
N ARG A 178 5.85 3.40 3.35
CA ARG A 178 6.61 3.95 2.21
C ARG A 178 6.94 5.44 2.38
N LYS A 179 6.11 6.21 3.08
CA LYS A 179 6.41 7.59 3.48
C LYS A 179 7.38 7.70 4.64
N MET A 180 7.46 6.66 5.47
CA MET A 180 8.39 6.56 6.58
C MET A 180 9.82 6.21 6.12
N ILE A 181 9.98 5.34 5.11
CA ILE A 181 11.31 4.90 4.61
C ILE A 181 12.09 5.95 3.78
N VAL A 182 11.78 7.24 3.93
CA VAL A 182 12.50 8.35 3.27
C VAL A 182 13.97 8.36 3.72
N THR A 183 14.21 8.18 5.02
CA THR A 183 15.55 8.04 5.61
C THR A 183 15.74 6.62 6.13
N SER A 184 16.90 6.01 5.88
CA SER A 184 17.21 4.69 6.42
C SER A 184 17.21 4.71 7.95
N ALA A 185 16.53 3.73 8.56
CA ALA A 185 16.44 3.54 10.00
C ALA A 185 16.44 2.04 10.31
N PRO A 186 16.95 1.63 11.48
CA PRO A 186 16.95 0.22 11.89
C PRO A 186 15.54 -0.31 12.19
N GLU A 187 14.60 0.58 12.49
CA GLU A 187 13.22 0.23 12.82
C GLU A 187 12.25 1.33 12.35
N TYR A 188 11.08 0.89 11.88
CA TYR A 188 9.92 1.72 11.64
C TYR A 188 8.72 1.10 12.34
N LYS A 189 7.95 1.90 13.07
CA LYS A 189 6.82 1.46 13.87
C LYS A 189 5.57 2.29 13.57
N ILE A 190 4.47 1.62 13.27
CA ILE A 190 3.13 2.20 13.25
C ILE A 190 2.32 1.57 14.38
N THR A 191 1.96 2.35 15.38
CA THR A 191 1.01 1.95 16.42
C THR A 191 -0.39 2.38 15.99
N VAL A 192 -1.32 1.43 15.96
CA VAL A 192 -2.74 1.69 15.74
C VAL A 192 -3.43 1.66 17.09
N MET A 193 -4.04 2.78 17.48
CA MET A 193 -4.91 2.91 18.63
C MET A 193 -6.37 2.85 18.20
N VAL A 194 -7.24 2.40 19.09
CA VAL A 194 -8.70 2.39 18.89
C VAL A 194 -9.39 2.96 20.12
N PRO A 195 -10.56 3.61 19.98
CA PRO A 195 -11.37 3.97 21.12
C PRO A 195 -11.84 2.71 21.87
N SER A 196 -11.90 2.80 23.19
CA SER A 196 -12.69 1.91 24.02
C SER A 196 -14.01 2.59 24.37
N TYR A 197 -15.09 1.82 24.46
CA TYR A 197 -16.42 2.36 24.71
C TYR A 197 -16.96 1.93 26.08
N GLY A 198 -17.49 2.89 26.81
CA GLY A 198 -18.15 2.70 28.10
C GLY A 198 -19.66 2.48 27.97
N MET A 199 -20.36 2.59 29.10
CA MET A 199 -21.81 2.46 29.14
C MET A 199 -22.49 3.46 28.20
N GLY A 200 -23.43 2.97 27.38
CA GLY A 200 -24.13 3.78 26.38
C GLY A 200 -23.35 4.04 25.09
N GLY A 201 -22.23 3.34 24.85
CA GLY A 201 -21.50 3.41 23.58
C GLY A 201 -20.69 4.70 23.38
N LYS A 202 -20.40 5.41 24.48
CA LYS A 202 -19.54 6.61 24.46
C LYS A 202 -18.08 6.23 24.59
N VAL A 203 -17.20 6.97 23.92
CA VAL A 203 -15.74 6.80 24.06
C VAL A 203 -15.35 7.04 25.53
N ALA A 204 -14.72 6.05 26.14
CA ALA A 204 -14.28 6.07 27.54
C ALA A 204 -12.76 6.00 27.69
N GLY A 205 -12.03 5.74 26.60
CA GLY A 205 -10.58 5.69 26.58
C GLY A 205 -10.05 5.25 25.23
N GLU A 206 -8.78 4.85 25.22
CA GLU A 206 -8.11 4.28 24.05
C GLU A 206 -7.30 3.05 24.43
N ALA A 207 -7.16 2.13 23.48
CA ALA A 207 -6.36 0.94 23.61
C ALA A 207 -5.47 0.75 22.38
N VAL A 208 -4.31 0.13 22.57
CA VAL A 208 -3.48 -0.32 21.44
C VAL A 208 -4.18 -1.48 20.75
N TYR A 209 -4.49 -1.30 19.47
CA TYR A 209 -5.13 -2.30 18.62
C TYR A 209 -4.12 -3.23 17.95
N ALA A 210 -3.06 -2.64 17.39
CA ALA A 210 -1.97 -3.36 16.76
C ALA A 210 -0.72 -2.47 16.72
N ASP A 211 0.43 -3.07 16.99
CA ASP A 211 1.73 -2.51 16.66
C ASP A 211 2.22 -3.19 15.39
N LEU A 212 2.54 -2.41 14.37
CA LEU A 212 3.12 -2.85 13.11
C LEU A 212 4.57 -2.39 13.07
N VAL A 213 5.50 -3.34 13.05
CA VAL A 213 6.94 -3.06 13.20
C VAL A 213 7.69 -3.64 12.00
N MET A 214 8.55 -2.82 11.40
CA MET A 214 9.42 -3.20 10.30
C MET A 214 10.87 -2.97 10.70
N LYS A 215 11.69 -4.02 10.64
CA LYS A 215 13.14 -3.97 10.93
C LYS A 215 13.93 -4.50 9.72
N PRO A 216 13.98 -3.74 8.61
CA PRO A 216 14.55 -4.23 7.37
C PRO A 216 16.08 -4.12 7.39
N SER A 217 16.76 -5.10 6.79
CA SER A 217 18.15 -4.92 6.36
C SER A 217 18.24 -3.85 5.26
N ALA A 218 19.46 -3.36 5.00
CA ALA A 218 19.69 -2.39 3.92
C ALA A 218 19.25 -2.93 2.54
N GLN A 219 19.47 -4.23 2.29
CA GLN A 219 19.09 -4.90 1.05
C GLN A 219 17.57 -5.00 0.92
N GLU A 220 16.87 -5.46 1.96
CA GLU A 220 15.41 -5.52 1.96
C GLU A 220 14.78 -4.13 1.79
N LEU A 221 15.36 -3.10 2.42
CA LEU A 221 14.89 -1.73 2.27
C LEU A 221 15.02 -1.25 0.82
N LEU A 222 16.12 -1.59 0.14
CA LEU A 222 16.33 -1.29 -1.27
C LEU A 222 15.31 -2.02 -2.14
N GLU A 223 15.12 -3.32 -1.94
CA GLU A 223 14.13 -4.11 -2.70
C GLU A 223 12.69 -3.62 -2.52
N ILE A 224 12.34 -3.18 -1.30
CA ILE A 224 11.03 -2.59 -1.00
C ILE A 224 10.84 -1.25 -1.72
N LYS A 225 11.88 -0.42 -1.76
CA LYS A 225 11.89 0.86 -2.49
C LYS A 225 11.78 0.64 -4.00
N GLU A 226 12.48 -0.37 -4.52
CA GLU A 226 12.43 -0.76 -5.93
C GLU A 226 11.15 -1.52 -6.33
N GLY A 227 10.35 -1.95 -5.36
CA GLY A 227 9.12 -2.70 -5.60
C GLY A 227 9.35 -4.12 -6.12
N THR A 228 10.54 -4.68 -5.87
CA THR A 228 10.88 -6.08 -6.18
C THR A 228 10.40 -7.03 -5.09
N THR A 229 10.29 -6.54 -3.86
CA THR A 229 9.79 -7.28 -2.70
C THR A 229 8.64 -6.52 -2.02
N SER A 230 7.64 -7.26 -1.51
CA SER A 230 6.55 -6.67 -0.72
C SER A 230 7.03 -6.33 0.68
N LEU A 231 6.71 -5.13 1.19
CA LEU A 231 7.06 -4.75 2.58
C LEU A 231 6.41 -5.67 3.63
N TRP A 232 5.30 -6.34 3.29
CA TRP A 232 4.65 -7.28 4.20
C TRP A 232 5.48 -8.53 4.50
N THR A 233 6.56 -8.77 3.74
CA THR A 233 7.54 -9.83 4.03
C THR A 233 8.35 -9.53 5.30
N VAL A 234 8.59 -8.25 5.58
CA VAL A 234 9.41 -7.77 6.71
C VAL A 234 8.61 -7.12 7.83
N VAL A 235 7.35 -6.73 7.59
CA VAL A 235 6.47 -6.23 8.65
C VAL A 235 6.05 -7.37 9.58
N ARG A 236 6.09 -7.09 10.88
CA ARG A 236 5.57 -7.93 11.97
C ARG A 236 4.48 -7.17 12.71
N SER A 237 3.57 -7.91 13.34
CA SER A 237 2.41 -7.32 13.99
C SER A 237 2.08 -8.03 15.30
N THR A 238 1.67 -7.28 16.33
CA THR A 238 1.17 -7.86 17.60
C THR A 238 -0.18 -8.55 17.43
N ARG A 239 -0.89 -8.28 16.33
CA ARG A 239 -2.10 -8.98 15.89
C ARG A 239 -1.82 -9.74 14.60
N LYS A 240 -2.46 -10.89 14.37
CA LYS A 240 -2.34 -11.62 13.09
C LYS A 240 -2.63 -10.66 11.93
N LEU A 241 -1.71 -10.57 10.95
CA LEU A 241 -1.79 -9.58 9.87
C LEU A 241 -3.11 -9.62 9.07
N GLY A 242 -3.68 -10.80 8.87
CA GLY A 242 -4.98 -10.96 8.21
C GLY A 242 -6.16 -10.38 8.99
N ASP A 243 -6.02 -10.24 10.31
CA ASP A 243 -7.06 -9.78 11.23
C ASP A 243 -6.93 -8.28 11.55
N VAL A 244 -5.83 -7.64 11.12
CA VAL A 244 -5.65 -6.19 11.24
C VAL A 244 -6.68 -5.50 10.34
N PHE A 245 -7.52 -4.68 10.97
CA PHE A 245 -8.68 -3.99 10.40
C PHE A 245 -9.81 -4.89 9.92
N ALA A 246 -9.82 -6.20 10.21
CA ALA A 246 -10.89 -7.10 9.75
C ALA A 246 -12.26 -6.78 10.38
N GLU A 247 -12.26 -6.07 11.51
CA GLU A 247 -13.44 -5.67 12.27
C GLU A 247 -13.31 -4.22 12.71
N TYR A 248 -14.47 -3.58 12.88
CA TYR A 248 -14.54 -2.26 13.47
C TYR A 248 -14.21 -2.28 14.97
N PRO A 249 -13.71 -1.16 15.52
CA PRO A 249 -13.53 -1.01 16.96
C PRO A 249 -14.84 -1.18 17.74
N ARG A 250 -14.73 -1.73 18.94
CA ARG A 250 -15.85 -2.13 19.81
C ARG A 250 -15.72 -1.52 21.18
#